data_AF-A0A1W9L738-F1
#
_entry.id   AF-A0A1W9L738-F1
#
_cell.length_a   1.000
_cell.length_b   1.000
_cell.length_c   1.000
_cell.angle_alpha   90.00
_cell.angle_beta   90.00
_cell.angle_gamma   90.00
#
_symmetry.space_group_name_H-M   'P 1'
#
loop_
_entity.id
_entity.type
_entity.pdbx_description
1 polymer ?
#
loop_
_entity_poly.entity_id
_entity_poly.type
_entity_poly.pdbx_seq_one_letter_code
_entity_poly.pdbx_strand_id
1 'polypeptide(L)'
;GLAHRTTYILQSGIGHASHMMEGFIEGLNTRRPALFNIYAVCQPEHGVADDASEIQSKLAVESRAYPLFRYNPDKGITVQECSDIEGNAAIDADWVTYKLDYVDEAGRSSSMELPLTFADFALSEGRFRKHFRAAPRDAWNDSMMPLAEFIDLPEDEREGIFPYIWGVDKRNRLIRAIPSAELVDSTIERRNFWRLLKGLVGLDKTVDPEQIANDVRTEMMQKLSAGLWSMVSGGGAANLATAFMPGSSGGAVATPGAGVSADFTPAWIDSAECTACDECTKINSKIFVYDDKKRAIIKNPKGGPFKDIVKAAEKCPVKIIHPGTPANPNEKGLDKLIKRAEKYQ
;
A
#
# COMPACT_ATOMS: atom_id res chain seq x y z
N GLY A 1 -16.12 -19.35 -2.93
CA GLY A 1 -15.56 -19.39 -1.57
C GLY A 1 -15.75 -18.08 -0.83
N LEU A 2 -15.04 -17.03 -1.24
CA LEU A 2 -15.02 -15.73 -0.56
C LEU A 2 -16.41 -15.08 -0.41
N ALA A 3 -17.15 -14.96 -1.52
CA ALA A 3 -18.47 -14.30 -1.52
C ALA A 3 -19.50 -14.92 -0.56
N HIS A 4 -19.43 -16.24 -0.34
CA HIS A 4 -20.33 -16.96 0.56
C HIS A 4 -19.73 -17.21 1.96
N ARG A 5 -18.50 -16.77 2.22
CA ARG A 5 -17.79 -17.01 3.49
C ARG A 5 -17.66 -18.50 3.88
N THR A 6 -17.64 -19.39 2.90
CA THR A 6 -17.65 -20.85 3.13
C THR A 6 -16.28 -21.51 3.06
N THR A 7 -15.28 -20.84 2.49
CA THR A 7 -13.99 -21.47 2.14
C THR A 7 -12.84 -20.66 2.72
N TYR A 8 -11.85 -21.33 3.32
CA TYR A 8 -10.53 -20.75 3.56
C TYR A 8 -9.78 -20.59 2.23
N ILE A 9 -9.17 -19.45 1.97
CA ILE A 9 -8.42 -19.21 0.73
C ILE A 9 -7.02 -18.74 1.09
N LEU A 10 -6.02 -19.41 0.52
CA LEU A 10 -4.63 -18.99 0.54
C LEU A 10 -4.16 -18.79 -0.89
N GLN A 11 -3.63 -17.61 -1.18
CA GLN A 11 -2.83 -17.31 -2.36
C GLN A 11 -1.39 -17.08 -1.94
N SER A 12 -0.46 -17.93 -2.40
CA SER A 12 0.96 -17.85 -2.03
C SER A 12 1.87 -18.21 -3.20
N GLY A 13 3.19 -18.04 -3.04
CA GLY A 13 4.18 -18.51 -4.01
C GLY A 13 5.26 -19.34 -3.34
N ILE A 14 5.92 -20.22 -4.11
CA ILE A 14 7.02 -21.07 -3.59
C ILE A 14 8.22 -20.25 -3.08
N GLY A 15 8.40 -19.01 -3.55
CA GLY A 15 9.39 -18.06 -3.04
C GLY A 15 9.05 -17.45 -1.66
N HIS A 16 7.89 -17.79 -1.08
CA HIS A 16 7.42 -17.29 0.21
C HIS A 16 7.07 -18.46 1.14
N ALA A 17 8.06 -19.30 1.43
CA ALA A 17 7.88 -20.55 2.16
C ALA A 17 7.20 -20.38 3.54
N SER A 18 7.58 -19.35 4.32
CA SER A 18 6.95 -19.09 5.63
C SER A 18 5.46 -18.80 5.51
N HIS A 19 5.08 -17.85 4.63
CA HIS A 19 3.68 -17.51 4.37
C HIS A 19 2.88 -18.73 3.86
N MET A 20 3.48 -19.52 2.97
CA MET A 20 2.88 -20.74 2.43
C MET A 20 2.64 -21.81 3.52
N MET A 21 3.66 -22.10 4.34
CA MET A 21 3.57 -23.11 5.39
C MET A 21 2.58 -22.73 6.48
N GLU A 22 2.61 -21.48 6.94
CA GLU A 22 1.63 -20.96 7.90
C GLU A 22 0.21 -21.02 7.34
N GLY A 23 0.03 -20.66 6.06
CA GLY A 23 -1.26 -20.73 5.38
C GLY A 23 -1.76 -22.17 5.21
N PHE A 24 -0.90 -23.14 4.90
CA PHE A 24 -1.28 -24.55 4.86
C PHE A 24 -1.72 -25.05 6.23
N ILE A 25 -0.96 -24.76 7.27
CA ILE A 25 -1.30 -25.16 8.64
C ILE A 25 -2.64 -24.55 9.04
N GLU A 26 -2.85 -23.25 8.79
CA GLU A 26 -4.13 -22.60 9.10
C GLU A 26 -5.28 -23.24 8.32
N GLY A 27 -5.15 -23.38 7.00
CA GLY A 27 -6.18 -23.93 6.12
C GLY A 27 -6.57 -25.36 6.45
N LEU A 28 -5.59 -26.23 6.69
CA LEU A 28 -5.81 -27.65 7.03
C LEU A 28 -6.47 -27.84 8.41
N ASN A 29 -6.28 -26.88 9.32
CA ASN A 29 -6.92 -26.90 10.63
C ASN A 29 -8.32 -26.26 10.63
N THR A 30 -8.74 -25.63 9.54
CA THR A 30 -10.12 -25.10 9.44
C THR A 30 -11.13 -26.22 9.27
N ARG A 31 -12.33 -26.07 9.87
CA ARG A 31 -13.45 -27.01 9.67
C ARG A 31 -14.29 -26.65 8.45
N ARG A 32 -13.63 -26.25 7.36
CA ARG A 32 -14.23 -25.73 6.13
C ARG A 32 -13.45 -26.25 4.91
N PRO A 33 -14.04 -26.22 3.71
CA PRO A 33 -13.25 -26.36 2.49
C PRO A 33 -12.11 -25.34 2.46
N ALA A 34 -10.92 -25.78 2.06
CA ALA A 34 -9.75 -24.93 1.87
C ALA A 34 -9.33 -24.93 0.40
N LEU A 35 -9.06 -23.74 -0.14
CA LEU A 35 -8.51 -23.54 -1.48
C LEU A 35 -7.10 -22.96 -1.34
N PHE A 36 -6.11 -23.69 -1.84
CA PHE A 36 -4.72 -23.26 -1.89
C PHE A 36 -4.34 -22.97 -3.35
N ASN A 37 -4.12 -21.69 -3.66
CA ASN A 37 -3.68 -21.22 -4.97
C ASN A 37 -2.20 -20.85 -4.85
N ILE A 38 -1.31 -21.69 -5.38
CA ILE A 38 0.13 -21.55 -5.20
C ILE A 38 0.79 -21.25 -6.54
N TYR A 39 1.44 -20.09 -6.65
CA TYR A 39 2.28 -19.78 -7.79
C TYR A 39 3.55 -20.62 -7.75
N ALA A 40 3.73 -21.40 -8.82
CA ALA A 40 4.91 -22.21 -9.06
C ALA A 40 5.41 -21.89 -10.47
N VAL A 41 6.70 -21.59 -10.57
CA VAL A 41 7.36 -21.31 -11.85
C VAL A 41 7.58 -22.63 -12.58
N CYS A 42 7.23 -22.66 -13.87
CA CYS A 42 7.62 -23.74 -14.77
C CYS A 42 8.73 -23.21 -15.67
N GLN A 43 9.97 -23.62 -15.44
CA GLN A 43 11.13 -23.07 -16.13
C GLN A 43 11.04 -23.15 -17.66
N PRO A 44 10.74 -24.31 -18.28
CA PRO A 44 10.66 -24.40 -19.73
C PRO A 44 9.48 -23.60 -20.32
N GLU A 45 8.31 -23.64 -19.68
CA GLU A 45 7.09 -22.98 -20.19
C GLU A 45 7.14 -21.45 -20.01
N HIS A 46 7.75 -20.98 -18.92
CA HIS A 46 7.91 -19.55 -18.68
C HIS A 46 9.12 -18.97 -19.43
N GLY A 47 10.04 -19.84 -19.88
CA GLY A 47 11.26 -19.44 -20.57
C GLY A 47 12.25 -18.74 -19.65
N VAL A 48 12.45 -19.31 -18.47
CA VAL A 48 13.43 -18.85 -17.45
C VAL A 48 14.48 -19.95 -17.21
N ALA A 49 15.59 -19.61 -16.55
CA ALA A 49 16.66 -20.57 -16.26
C ALA A 49 16.22 -21.66 -15.28
N ASP A 50 16.85 -22.84 -15.35
CA ASP A 50 16.49 -24.02 -14.55
C ASP A 50 16.59 -23.79 -13.03
N ASP A 51 17.50 -22.91 -12.60
CA ASP A 51 17.77 -22.52 -11.21
C ASP A 51 17.00 -21.26 -10.76
N ALA A 52 16.18 -20.66 -11.63
CA ALA A 52 15.53 -19.38 -11.36
C ALA A 52 14.19 -19.46 -10.61
N SER A 53 13.71 -20.66 -10.27
CA SER A 53 12.35 -20.84 -9.73
C SER A 53 12.04 -20.02 -8.47
N GLU A 54 12.98 -19.95 -7.52
CA GLU A 54 12.80 -19.17 -6.29
C GLU A 54 12.76 -17.66 -6.58
N ILE A 55 13.76 -17.17 -7.31
CA ILE A 55 13.90 -15.75 -7.66
C ILE A 55 12.70 -15.28 -8.47
N GLN A 56 12.30 -16.05 -9.47
CA GLN A 56 11.17 -15.70 -10.34
C GLN A 56 9.83 -15.76 -9.60
N SER A 57 9.67 -16.69 -8.64
CA SER A 57 8.48 -16.73 -7.77
C SER A 57 8.41 -15.54 -6.83
N LYS A 58 9.56 -15.06 -6.34
CA LYS A 58 9.62 -13.83 -5.54
C LYS A 58 9.27 -12.61 -6.39
N LEU A 59 9.83 -12.53 -7.60
CA LEU A 59 9.56 -11.45 -8.55
C LEU A 59 8.08 -11.37 -8.92
N ALA A 60 7.39 -12.50 -9.09
CA ALA A 60 5.95 -12.55 -9.36
C ALA A 60 5.11 -11.89 -8.25
N VAL A 61 5.49 -12.05 -6.98
CA VAL A 61 4.80 -11.43 -5.84
C VAL A 61 5.12 -9.94 -5.77
N GLU A 62 6.40 -9.58 -5.87
CA GLU A 62 6.87 -8.20 -5.71
C GLU A 62 6.40 -7.28 -6.85
N SER A 63 6.26 -7.81 -8.06
CA SER A 63 5.71 -7.11 -9.24
C SER A 63 4.17 -7.02 -9.28
N ARG A 64 3.49 -7.51 -8.24
CA ARG A 64 2.02 -7.63 -8.17
C ARG A 64 1.41 -8.55 -9.24
N ALA A 65 2.21 -9.37 -9.93
CA ALA A 65 1.68 -10.41 -10.83
C ALA A 65 0.85 -11.44 -10.06
N TYR A 66 1.33 -11.78 -8.85
CA TYR A 66 0.72 -12.78 -7.98
C TYR A 66 0.87 -12.40 -6.50
N PRO A 67 0.21 -11.34 -6.01
CA PRO A 67 0.35 -10.90 -4.63
C PRO A 67 -0.13 -11.96 -3.63
N LEU A 68 0.45 -11.96 -2.43
CA LEU A 68 0.04 -12.87 -1.35
C LEU A 68 -1.30 -12.41 -0.77
N PHE A 69 -2.19 -13.36 -0.48
CA PHE A 69 -3.49 -13.07 0.11
C PHE A 69 -3.99 -14.26 0.92
N ARG A 70 -4.57 -13.98 2.08
CA ARG A 70 -5.27 -14.96 2.91
C ARG A 70 -6.69 -14.49 3.17
N TYR A 71 -7.62 -15.43 3.18
CA TYR A 71 -9.00 -15.22 3.60
C TYR A 71 -9.45 -16.37 4.50
N ASN A 72 -9.77 -16.04 5.76
CA ASN A 72 -10.26 -16.99 6.75
C ASN A 72 -11.59 -16.50 7.35
N PRO A 73 -12.73 -17.14 7.02
CA PRO A 73 -14.04 -16.80 7.57
C PRO A 73 -14.13 -16.86 9.10
N ASP A 74 -13.26 -17.60 9.77
CA ASP A 74 -13.29 -17.78 11.22
C ASP A 74 -12.62 -16.61 11.97
N LYS A 75 -11.95 -15.68 11.26
CA LYS A 75 -11.31 -14.48 11.84
C LYS A 75 -12.27 -13.31 12.09
N GLY A 76 -13.49 -13.33 11.55
CA GLY A 76 -14.45 -12.24 11.73
C GLY A 76 -15.73 -12.36 10.90
N ILE A 77 -16.45 -11.25 10.78
CA ILE A 77 -17.72 -11.18 10.04
C ILE A 77 -17.53 -10.47 8.70
N THR A 78 -16.78 -9.37 8.71
CA THR A 78 -16.51 -8.57 7.52
C THR A 78 -15.40 -9.20 6.66
N VAL A 79 -15.38 -8.89 5.36
CA VAL A 79 -14.28 -9.32 4.48
C VAL A 79 -12.95 -8.77 5.00
N GLN A 80 -12.94 -7.54 5.51
CA GLN A 80 -11.76 -6.91 6.10
C GLN A 80 -11.19 -7.67 7.29
N GLU A 81 -12.01 -8.16 8.21
CA GLU A 81 -11.53 -8.94 9.35
C GLU A 81 -11.04 -10.34 8.95
N CYS A 82 -11.61 -10.88 7.88
CA CYS A 82 -11.30 -12.22 7.38
C CYS A 82 -10.09 -12.22 6.43
N SER A 83 -9.75 -11.09 5.82
CA SER A 83 -8.72 -10.95 4.80
C SER A 83 -7.39 -10.44 5.37
N ASP A 84 -6.30 -10.89 4.76
CA ASP A 84 -4.94 -10.49 5.12
C ASP A 84 -4.03 -10.50 3.88
N ILE A 85 -3.13 -9.53 3.79
CA ILE A 85 -2.11 -9.40 2.72
C ILE A 85 -0.70 -9.26 3.29
N GLU A 86 -0.50 -9.64 4.55
CA GLU A 86 0.82 -9.70 5.17
C GLU A 86 1.79 -10.58 4.37
N GLY A 87 3.07 -10.19 4.35
CA GLY A 87 4.13 -10.86 3.60
C GLY A 87 4.45 -10.21 2.25
N ASN A 88 3.56 -9.38 1.70
CA ASN A 88 3.88 -8.57 0.53
C ASN A 88 4.84 -7.42 0.90
N ALA A 89 5.84 -7.14 0.06
CA ALA A 89 6.70 -5.98 0.22
C ALA A 89 5.95 -4.67 -0.14
N ALA A 90 6.38 -3.57 0.47
CA ALA A 90 5.89 -2.21 0.22
C ALA A 90 4.34 -2.10 0.18
N ILE A 91 3.66 -2.57 1.23
CA ILE A 91 2.19 -2.71 1.23
C ILE A 91 1.45 -1.38 0.97
N ASP A 92 2.03 -0.27 1.42
CA ASP A 92 1.44 1.06 1.26
C ASP A 92 1.48 1.57 -0.19
N ALA A 93 2.42 1.07 -1.00
CA ALA A 93 2.68 1.53 -2.36
C ALA A 93 2.12 0.56 -3.42
N ASP A 94 1.87 1.08 -4.63
CA ASP A 94 1.44 0.25 -5.75
C ASP A 94 2.55 -0.71 -6.21
N TRP A 95 3.79 -0.21 -6.29
CA TRP A 95 4.95 -0.94 -6.79
C TRP A 95 6.06 -1.01 -5.74
N VAL A 96 6.76 -2.15 -5.72
CA VAL A 96 8.05 -2.29 -5.03
C VAL A 96 9.12 -1.58 -5.86
N THR A 97 10.17 -1.04 -5.24
CA THR A 97 11.30 -0.45 -5.96
C THR A 97 12.50 -1.40 -5.99
N TYR A 98 13.20 -1.46 -7.12
CA TYR A 98 14.44 -2.21 -7.28
C TYR A 98 15.54 -1.34 -7.88
N LYS A 99 16.78 -1.78 -7.70
CA LYS A 99 17.97 -1.12 -8.24
C LYS A 99 18.37 -1.78 -9.56
N LEU A 100 18.47 -0.99 -10.62
CA LEU A 100 19.01 -1.42 -11.91
C LEU A 100 20.42 -0.86 -12.07
N ASP A 101 21.41 -1.75 -12.16
CA ASP A 101 22.80 -1.40 -12.44
C ASP A 101 23.05 -1.40 -13.96
N TYR A 102 23.73 -0.38 -14.48
CA TYR A 102 24.03 -0.21 -15.90
C TYR A 102 25.38 0.48 -16.12
N VAL A 103 25.87 0.43 -17.36
CA VAL A 103 27.07 1.14 -17.82
C VAL A 103 26.65 2.38 -18.59
N ASP A 104 27.12 3.54 -18.14
CA ASP A 104 26.86 4.84 -18.78
C ASP A 104 27.59 4.97 -20.13
N GLU A 105 27.34 6.07 -20.85
CA GLU A 105 27.99 6.31 -22.15
C GLU A 105 29.51 6.53 -22.04
N ALA A 106 30.00 6.88 -20.84
CA ALA A 106 31.42 7.03 -20.54
C ALA A 106 32.08 5.71 -20.07
N GLY A 107 31.34 4.59 -20.08
CA GLY A 107 31.86 3.27 -19.68
C GLY A 107 31.94 3.04 -18.18
N ARG A 108 31.32 3.89 -17.36
CA ARG A 108 31.31 3.78 -15.89
C ARG A 108 30.06 3.07 -15.40
N SER A 109 30.21 2.28 -14.34
CA SER A 109 29.07 1.67 -13.64
C SER A 109 28.25 2.74 -12.94
N SER A 110 26.95 2.75 -13.21
CA SER A 110 25.94 3.61 -12.63
C SER A 110 24.74 2.75 -12.22
N SER A 111 23.82 3.34 -11.47
CA SER A 111 22.61 2.65 -11.04
C SER A 111 21.44 3.61 -10.90
N MET A 112 20.23 3.10 -11.05
CA MET A 112 19.00 3.85 -10.81
C MET A 112 17.97 3.00 -10.07
N GLU A 113 17.08 3.64 -9.33
CA GLU A 113 15.95 2.99 -8.68
C GLU A 113 14.72 3.08 -9.58
N LEU A 114 14.02 1.97 -9.74
CA LEU A 114 12.87 1.83 -10.63
C LEU A 114 11.73 1.10 -9.93
N PRO A 115 10.47 1.44 -10.23
CA PRO A 115 9.34 0.64 -9.81
C PRO A 115 9.37 -0.71 -10.53
N LEU A 116 9.18 -1.80 -9.77
CA LEU A 116 9.00 -3.14 -10.28
C LEU A 116 7.53 -3.35 -10.63
N THR A 117 7.17 -3.07 -11.87
CA THR A 117 5.81 -3.26 -12.40
C THR A 117 5.61 -4.68 -12.92
N PHE A 118 4.37 -5.01 -13.28
CA PHE A 118 4.05 -6.27 -13.95
C PHE A 118 4.82 -6.43 -15.28
N ALA A 119 5.05 -5.35 -16.02
CA ALA A 119 5.81 -5.41 -17.26
C ALA A 119 7.31 -5.71 -17.02
N ASP A 120 7.89 -5.28 -15.91
CA ASP A 120 9.27 -5.61 -15.56
C ASP A 120 9.42 -7.10 -15.25
N PHE A 121 8.45 -7.68 -14.55
CA PHE A 121 8.36 -9.14 -14.38
C PHE A 121 8.15 -9.86 -15.72
N ALA A 122 7.28 -9.34 -16.58
CA ALA A 122 7.05 -9.93 -17.89
C ALA A 122 8.31 -9.89 -18.77
N LEU A 123 9.14 -8.85 -18.65
CA LEU A 123 10.40 -8.74 -19.38
C LEU A 123 11.40 -9.86 -19.00
N SER A 124 11.32 -10.39 -17.78
CA SER A 124 12.20 -11.46 -17.31
C SER A 124 11.79 -12.86 -17.82
N GLU A 125 10.59 -13.02 -18.39
CA GLU A 125 10.09 -14.32 -18.84
C GLU A 125 10.03 -14.43 -20.37
N GLY A 126 10.65 -15.49 -20.91
CA GLY A 126 10.68 -15.74 -22.35
C GLY A 126 9.29 -15.83 -23.01
N ARG A 127 8.25 -16.25 -22.26
CA ARG A 127 6.88 -16.32 -22.78
C ARG A 127 6.27 -14.97 -23.19
N PHE A 128 6.74 -13.86 -22.62
CA PHE A 128 6.26 -12.51 -22.98
C PHE A 128 7.13 -11.81 -24.01
N ARG A 129 8.24 -12.41 -24.47
CA ARG A 129 9.23 -11.77 -25.35
C ARG A 129 8.62 -11.11 -26.59
N LYS A 130 7.53 -11.65 -27.14
CA LYS A 130 6.84 -11.09 -28.32
C LYS A 130 6.13 -9.76 -28.05
N HIS A 131 5.82 -9.46 -26.79
CA HIS A 131 5.18 -8.22 -26.36
C HIS A 131 6.15 -7.06 -26.18
N PHE A 132 7.46 -7.27 -26.38
CA PHE A 132 8.44 -6.21 -26.25
C PHE A 132 9.12 -5.88 -27.58
N ARG A 133 9.39 -4.59 -27.78
CA ARG A 133 10.27 -4.08 -28.84
C ARG A 133 11.30 -3.15 -28.23
N ALA A 134 12.57 -3.39 -28.51
CA ALA A 134 13.63 -2.47 -28.09
C ALA A 134 13.61 -1.24 -29.00
N ALA A 135 13.47 -0.05 -28.43
CA ALA A 135 13.55 1.20 -29.17
C ALA A 135 15.01 1.49 -29.56
N PRO A 136 15.31 1.70 -30.85
CA PRO A 136 16.61 2.20 -31.29
C PRO A 136 16.98 3.49 -30.57
N ARG A 137 18.27 3.70 -30.27
CA ARG A 137 18.72 4.87 -29.47
C ARG A 137 18.45 6.20 -30.16
N ASP A 138 18.50 6.22 -31.48
CA ASP A 138 18.16 7.36 -32.34
C ASP A 138 16.66 7.70 -32.32
N ALA A 139 15.81 6.76 -31.93
CA ALA A 139 14.37 6.99 -31.79
C ALA A 139 13.98 7.51 -30.40
N TRP A 140 14.92 7.71 -29.47
CA TRP A 140 14.62 8.21 -28.13
C TRP A 140 14.27 9.69 -28.19
N ASN A 141 13.08 10.04 -27.71
CA ASN A 141 12.56 11.41 -27.71
C ASN A 141 11.70 11.66 -26.46
N ASP A 142 11.18 12.88 -26.34
CA ASP A 142 10.38 13.35 -25.21
C ASP A 142 8.95 12.78 -25.20
N SER A 143 8.51 12.16 -26.30
CA SER A 143 7.24 11.45 -26.37
C SER A 143 7.33 10.05 -25.74
N MET A 144 8.48 9.65 -25.19
CA MET A 144 8.65 8.38 -24.49
C MET A 144 8.63 8.59 -22.98
N MET A 145 7.84 7.79 -22.27
CA MET A 145 7.66 7.92 -20.81
C MET A 145 7.82 6.56 -20.10
N PRO A 146 8.40 6.51 -18.88
CA PRO A 146 8.38 5.30 -18.07
C PRO A 146 6.96 4.75 -17.89
N LEU A 147 6.78 3.45 -18.07
CA LEU A 147 5.46 2.80 -18.03
C LEU A 147 4.71 3.10 -16.73
N ALA A 148 5.42 3.12 -15.59
CA ALA A 148 4.82 3.38 -14.29
C ALA A 148 4.19 4.77 -14.18
N GLU A 149 4.76 5.78 -14.84
CA GLU A 149 4.20 7.13 -14.90
C GLU A 149 3.06 7.20 -15.92
N PHE A 150 3.24 6.56 -17.09
CA PHE A 150 2.24 6.53 -18.15
C PHE A 150 0.89 5.96 -17.68
N ILE A 151 0.90 4.91 -16.86
CA ILE A 151 -0.35 4.27 -16.40
C ILE A 151 -1.13 5.11 -15.38
N ASP A 152 -0.52 6.14 -14.79
CA ASP A 152 -1.17 7.08 -13.88
C ASP A 152 -1.78 8.29 -14.62
N LEU A 153 -1.42 8.52 -15.90
CA LEU A 153 -2.02 9.57 -16.71
C LEU A 153 -3.52 9.29 -16.99
N PRO A 154 -4.35 10.35 -17.05
CA PRO A 154 -5.68 10.29 -17.65
C PRO A 154 -5.64 9.72 -19.08
N GLU A 155 -6.71 9.07 -19.53
CA GLU A 155 -6.73 8.39 -20.84
C GLU A 155 -6.54 9.34 -22.02
N ASP A 156 -7.04 10.57 -21.91
CA ASP A 156 -6.89 11.65 -22.90
C ASP A 156 -5.46 12.19 -23.00
N GLU A 157 -4.67 12.10 -21.93
CA GLU A 157 -3.27 12.54 -21.91
C GLU A 157 -2.29 11.48 -22.44
N ARG A 158 -2.76 10.26 -22.74
CA ARG A 158 -1.92 9.16 -23.22
C ARG A 158 -1.65 9.20 -24.73
N GLU A 159 -2.43 9.97 -25.48
CA GLU A 159 -2.31 10.00 -26.94
C GLU A 159 -0.93 10.54 -27.37
N GLY A 160 -0.26 9.80 -28.25
CA GLY A 160 1.07 10.16 -28.75
C GLY A 160 2.23 9.90 -27.78
N ILE A 161 1.97 9.35 -26.58
CA ILE A 161 3.01 8.94 -25.64
C ILE A 161 3.33 7.44 -25.80
N PHE A 162 4.61 7.12 -25.86
CA PHE A 162 5.12 5.75 -25.98
C PHE A 162 5.66 5.28 -24.63
N PRO A 163 4.94 4.40 -23.90
CA PRO A 163 5.44 3.85 -22.66
C PRO A 163 6.65 2.96 -22.88
N TYR A 164 7.59 2.95 -21.95
CA TYR A 164 8.71 2.03 -21.96
C TYR A 164 9.09 1.57 -20.55
N ILE A 165 9.77 0.42 -20.48
CA ILE A 165 10.48 -0.03 -19.29
C ILE A 165 11.99 -0.02 -19.55
N TRP A 166 12.76 0.23 -18.51
CA TRP A 166 14.22 0.18 -18.60
C TRP A 166 14.68 -1.27 -18.53
N GLY A 167 15.59 -1.63 -19.44
CA GLY A 167 16.34 -2.87 -19.38
C GLY A 167 17.81 -2.63 -19.66
N VAL A 168 18.59 -3.71 -19.61
CA VAL A 168 20.00 -3.69 -20.01
C VAL A 168 20.26 -4.68 -21.14
N ASP A 169 21.11 -4.30 -22.09
CA ASP A 169 21.58 -5.20 -23.14
C ASP A 169 22.71 -6.13 -22.65
N LYS A 170 23.21 -7.01 -23.54
CA LYS A 170 24.32 -7.93 -23.25
C LYS A 170 25.63 -7.24 -22.87
N ARG A 171 25.74 -5.92 -23.03
CA ARG A 171 26.90 -5.09 -22.67
C ARG A 171 26.60 -4.20 -21.45
N ASN A 172 25.53 -4.50 -20.70
CA ASN A 172 25.04 -3.73 -19.56
C ASN A 172 24.65 -2.29 -19.89
N ARG A 173 24.33 -1.97 -21.14
CA ARG A 173 23.88 -0.62 -21.53
C ARG A 173 22.37 -0.53 -21.44
N LEU A 174 21.87 0.65 -21.02
CA LEU A 174 20.43 0.90 -20.97
C LEU A 174 19.77 0.74 -22.34
N ILE A 175 18.62 0.08 -22.31
CA ILE A 175 17.65 -0.03 -23.41
C ILE A 175 16.27 0.42 -22.92
N ARG A 176 15.49 1.02 -23.83
CA ARG A 176 14.07 1.27 -23.63
C ARG A 176 13.30 0.14 -24.32
N ALA A 177 12.67 -0.72 -23.53
CA ALA A 177 11.79 -1.77 -24.02
C ALA A 177 10.35 -1.23 -24.05
N ILE A 178 9.78 -1.12 -25.24
CA ILE A 178 8.38 -0.71 -25.45
C ILE A 178 7.50 -1.95 -25.29
N PRO A 179 6.61 -2.01 -24.28
CA PRO A 179 5.61 -3.05 -24.13
C PRO A 179 4.48 -2.90 -25.16
N SER A 180 3.79 -3.99 -25.49
CA SER A 180 2.56 -3.94 -26.30
C SER A 180 1.40 -3.39 -25.47
N ALA A 181 0.35 -2.91 -26.15
CA ALA A 181 -0.82 -2.35 -25.49
C ALA A 181 -1.45 -3.33 -24.50
N GLU A 182 -1.53 -4.62 -24.84
CA GLU A 182 -2.08 -5.65 -23.96
C GLU A 182 -1.28 -5.80 -22.66
N LEU A 183 0.04 -5.59 -22.72
CA LEU A 183 0.89 -5.65 -21.53
C LEU A 183 0.78 -4.38 -20.67
N VAL A 184 0.55 -3.23 -21.30
CA VAL A 184 0.19 -1.99 -20.60
C VAL A 184 -1.13 -2.18 -19.85
N ASP A 185 -2.17 -2.67 -20.52
CA ASP A 185 -3.48 -2.95 -19.92
C ASP A 185 -3.38 -3.97 -18.79
N SER A 186 -2.59 -5.04 -18.99
CA SER A 186 -2.33 -6.04 -17.95
C SER A 186 -1.64 -5.42 -16.74
N THR A 187 -0.73 -4.47 -16.95
CA THR A 187 -0.05 -3.75 -15.86
C THR A 187 -1.02 -2.85 -15.08
N ILE A 188 -1.91 -2.14 -15.78
CA ILE A 188 -2.99 -1.34 -15.17
C ILE A 188 -3.91 -2.25 -14.34
N GLU A 189 -4.31 -3.38 -14.89
CA GLU A 189 -5.18 -4.34 -14.19
C GLU A 189 -4.49 -4.87 -12.92
N ARG A 190 -3.21 -5.28 -13.00
CA ARG A 190 -2.47 -5.78 -11.83
C ARG A 190 -2.35 -4.72 -10.73
N ARG A 191 -2.14 -3.45 -11.09
CA ARG A 191 -2.18 -2.33 -10.14
C ARG A 191 -3.55 -2.19 -9.49
N ASN A 192 -4.61 -2.20 -10.29
CA ASN A 192 -5.98 -2.06 -9.79
C ASN A 192 -6.38 -3.25 -8.90
N PHE A 193 -5.93 -4.46 -9.25
CA PHE A 193 -6.11 -5.64 -8.42
C PHE A 193 -5.39 -5.50 -7.07
N TRP A 194 -4.17 -4.97 -7.06
CA TRP A 194 -3.46 -4.66 -5.82
C TRP A 194 -4.21 -3.64 -4.94
N ARG A 195 -4.70 -2.55 -5.53
CA ARG A 195 -5.54 -1.56 -4.83
C ARG A 195 -6.85 -2.18 -4.31
N LEU A 196 -7.49 -3.06 -5.08
CA LEU A 196 -8.65 -3.84 -4.62
C LEU A 196 -8.29 -4.66 -3.36
N LEU A 197 -7.17 -5.39 -3.37
CA LEU A 197 -6.71 -6.16 -2.21
C LEU A 197 -6.47 -5.27 -0.98
N LYS A 198 -5.83 -4.10 -1.16
CA LYS A 198 -5.69 -3.09 -0.10
C LYS A 198 -7.06 -2.63 0.43
N GLY A 199 -8.02 -2.41 -0.46
CA GLY A 199 -9.40 -2.07 -0.13
C GLY A 199 -10.07 -3.16 0.70
N LEU A 200 -9.88 -4.44 0.35
CA LEU A 200 -10.44 -5.57 1.08
C LEU A 200 -9.93 -5.63 2.52
N VAL A 201 -8.65 -5.35 2.77
CA VAL A 201 -8.06 -5.34 4.13
C VAL A 201 -8.18 -3.99 4.85
N GLY A 202 -8.80 -2.99 4.20
CA GLY A 202 -9.03 -1.66 4.75
C GLY A 202 -7.79 -0.78 4.88
N LEU A 203 -6.74 -1.06 4.10
CA LEU A 203 -5.54 -0.23 4.01
C LEU A 203 -5.70 0.98 3.08
N ASP A 204 -6.77 0.99 2.27
CA ASP A 204 -7.11 2.12 1.39
C ASP A 204 -7.86 3.26 2.12
N LYS A 205 -8.23 3.05 3.39
CA LYS A 205 -8.97 4.02 4.19
C LYS A 205 -8.04 4.84 5.09
N THR A 206 -7.24 5.72 4.48
CA THR A 206 -6.89 6.98 5.15
C THR A 206 -7.94 8.01 4.75
N VAL A 207 -9.16 7.83 5.28
CA VAL A 207 -10.10 8.95 5.31
C VAL A 207 -9.53 9.89 6.36
N ASP A 208 -8.84 10.94 5.93
CA ASP A 208 -8.47 12.03 6.82
C ASP A 208 -9.77 12.80 7.15
N PRO A 209 -10.29 12.68 8.39
CA PRO A 209 -11.53 13.34 8.76
C PRO A 209 -11.41 14.86 8.65
N GLU A 210 -10.19 15.42 8.76
CA GLU A 210 -9.94 16.85 8.58
C GLU A 210 -10.04 17.26 7.11
N GLN A 211 -9.54 16.44 6.16
CA GLN A 211 -9.73 16.73 4.73
C GLN A 211 -11.20 16.66 4.34
N ILE A 212 -11.95 15.63 4.78
CA ILE A 212 -13.39 15.58 4.51
C ILE A 212 -14.11 16.79 5.13
N ALA A 213 -13.78 17.15 6.37
CA ALA A 213 -14.38 18.32 7.01
C ALA A 213 -14.03 19.63 6.27
N ASN A 214 -12.81 19.75 5.74
CA ASN A 214 -12.37 20.90 4.97
C ASN A 214 -13.01 20.95 3.57
N ASP A 215 -13.15 19.81 2.90
CA ASP A 215 -13.81 19.71 1.60
C ASP A 215 -15.30 20.03 1.72
N VAL A 216 -15.97 19.47 2.74
CA VAL A 216 -17.37 19.81 3.06
C VAL A 216 -17.51 21.29 3.43
N ARG A 217 -16.58 21.85 4.21
CA ARG A 217 -16.59 23.29 4.55
C ARG A 217 -16.38 24.15 3.30
N THR A 218 -15.50 23.75 2.40
CA THR A 218 -15.20 24.47 1.15
C THR A 218 -16.39 24.41 0.20
N GLU A 219 -17.00 23.24 0.03
CA GLU A 219 -18.21 23.05 -0.78
C GLU A 219 -19.39 23.84 -0.20
N MET A 220 -19.55 23.86 1.13
CA MET A 220 -20.58 24.62 1.82
C MET A 220 -20.34 26.13 1.68
N MET A 221 -19.09 26.61 1.76
CA MET A 221 -18.73 28.01 1.48
C MET A 221 -18.98 28.40 0.02
N GLN A 222 -18.71 27.51 -0.94
CA GLN A 222 -19.01 27.73 -2.35
C GLN A 222 -20.52 27.82 -2.60
N LYS A 223 -21.32 26.94 -1.98
CA LYS A 223 -22.79 27.00 -2.06
C LYS A 223 -23.37 28.24 -1.38
N LEU A 224 -22.82 28.65 -0.23
CA LEU A 224 -23.22 29.88 0.46
C LEU A 224 -22.87 31.14 -0.35
N SER A 225 -21.67 31.20 -0.92
CA SER A 225 -21.25 32.33 -1.75
C SER A 225 -22.05 32.39 -3.06
N ALA A 226 -22.32 31.25 -3.72
CA ALA A 226 -23.21 31.19 -4.87
C ALA A 226 -24.65 31.63 -4.53
N GLY A 227 -25.17 31.23 -3.36
CA GLY A 227 -26.46 31.69 -2.86
C GLY A 227 -26.49 33.19 -2.54
N LEU A 228 -25.40 33.74 -2.00
CA LEU A 228 -25.27 35.16 -1.69
C LEU A 228 -25.12 36.01 -2.97
N TRP A 229 -24.37 35.54 -3.96
CA TRP A 229 -24.24 36.15 -5.28
C TRP A 229 -25.58 36.14 -6.05
N SER A 230 -26.38 35.08 -5.91
CA SER A 230 -27.75 35.01 -6.43
C SER A 230 -28.66 36.06 -5.76
N MET A 231 -28.46 36.32 -4.46
CA MET A 231 -29.21 37.32 -3.70
C MET A 231 -28.82 38.77 -4.07
N VAL A 232 -27.54 39.02 -4.35
CA VAL A 232 -27.01 40.35 -4.74
C VAL A 232 -27.27 40.67 -6.22
N SER A 233 -27.33 39.66 -7.10
CA SER A 233 -27.59 39.85 -8.54
C SER A 233 -29.08 40.01 -8.91
N GLY A 234 -29.97 40.15 -7.91
CA GLY A 234 -31.38 40.48 -8.11
C GLY A 234 -32.33 39.29 -8.24
N GLY A 235 -31.87 38.06 -7.97
CA GLY A 235 -32.73 36.89 -7.81
C GLY A 235 -33.34 36.87 -6.41
N GLY A 236 -34.55 37.43 -6.26
CA GLY A 236 -35.26 37.52 -4.98
C GLY A 236 -35.34 36.18 -4.21
N ALA A 237 -35.63 36.30 -2.90
CA ALA A 237 -35.62 35.25 -1.88
C ALA A 237 -36.38 33.92 -2.18
N ALA A 238 -37.06 33.81 -3.31
CA ALA A 238 -37.74 32.61 -3.78
C ALA A 238 -36.78 31.45 -4.15
N ASN A 239 -35.54 31.74 -4.57
CA ASN A 239 -34.58 30.69 -4.95
C ASN A 239 -33.80 30.09 -3.76
N LEU A 240 -33.86 30.69 -2.57
CA LEU A 240 -33.17 30.17 -1.38
C LEU A 240 -33.91 28.96 -0.79
N ALA A 241 -35.24 28.94 -0.89
CA ALA A 241 -36.05 27.83 -0.40
C ALA A 241 -35.81 26.53 -1.18
N THR A 242 -35.48 26.62 -2.48
CA THR A 242 -35.21 25.46 -3.35
C THR A 242 -33.79 24.92 -3.20
N ALA A 243 -32.84 25.73 -2.73
CA ALA A 243 -31.44 25.33 -2.51
C ALA A 243 -31.18 24.67 -1.14
N PHE A 244 -32.10 24.84 -0.18
CA PHE A 244 -31.98 24.34 1.20
C PHE A 244 -33.04 23.29 1.59
N MET A 245 -33.85 22.80 0.65
CA MET A 245 -34.77 21.69 0.91
C MET A 245 -34.00 20.37 1.01
N PRO A 246 -34.02 19.68 2.17
CA PRO A 246 -33.55 18.30 2.23
C PRO A 246 -34.58 17.43 1.51
N GLY A 247 -34.15 16.72 0.47
CA GLY A 247 -34.92 15.61 -0.09
C GLY A 247 -35.16 14.59 1.02
N SER A 248 -36.38 14.55 1.55
CA SER A 248 -36.78 13.63 2.61
C SER A 248 -36.89 12.22 2.05
N SER A 249 -35.97 11.34 2.45
CA SER A 249 -36.28 9.93 2.68
C SER A 249 -35.86 9.62 4.11
N GLY A 250 -36.86 9.56 4.98
CA GLY A 250 -36.71 9.47 6.43
C GLY A 250 -36.03 8.19 6.90
N GLY A 251 -35.26 8.35 7.96
CA GLY A 251 -34.77 7.31 8.86
C GLY A 251 -34.29 8.00 10.13
N ALA A 252 -35.08 7.89 11.20
CA ALA A 252 -34.88 8.58 12.46
C ALA A 252 -33.46 8.36 13.03
N VAL A 253 -32.77 9.45 13.33
CA VAL A 253 -31.53 9.44 14.11
C VAL A 253 -31.92 9.24 15.57
N ALA A 254 -31.60 8.08 16.10
CA ALA A 254 -31.52 7.85 17.54
C ALA A 254 -30.19 8.43 18.05
N THR A 255 -30.26 9.38 18.99
CA THR A 255 -29.20 9.59 19.99
C THR A 255 -29.24 8.40 20.95
N PRO A 256 -28.10 7.80 21.35
CA PRO A 256 -27.17 8.41 22.31
C PRO A 256 -25.69 8.05 21.98
N GLY A 257 -24.65 8.62 22.59
CA GLY A 257 -24.53 9.54 23.71
C GLY A 257 -23.07 10.00 23.77
N ALA A 258 -22.85 11.11 24.47
CA ALA A 258 -21.53 11.64 24.72
C ALA A 258 -20.66 10.63 25.48
N GLY A 259 -19.56 10.20 24.85
CA GLY A 259 -18.46 9.46 25.46
C GLY A 259 -17.18 10.30 25.33
N VAL A 260 -16.86 10.98 26.44
CA VAL A 260 -15.59 11.59 26.86
C VAL A 260 -14.42 11.46 25.86
N SER A 261 -13.96 12.59 25.32
CA SER A 261 -12.65 12.69 24.67
C SER A 261 -11.55 12.45 25.72
N ALA A 262 -10.88 11.30 25.65
CA ALA A 262 -9.64 11.10 26.39
C ALA A 262 -8.57 12.01 25.77
N ASP A 263 -8.01 12.93 26.56
CA ASP A 263 -6.94 13.82 26.14
C ASP A 263 -5.74 13.01 25.65
N PHE A 264 -5.35 13.21 24.38
CA PHE A 264 -4.22 12.52 23.77
C PHE A 264 -2.90 13.00 24.38
N THR A 265 -2.24 12.12 25.14
CA THR A 265 -0.87 12.27 25.62
C THR A 265 0.10 11.59 24.66
N PRO A 266 1.03 12.34 24.01
CA PRO A 266 1.98 11.78 23.06
C PRO A 266 3.01 10.89 23.77
N ALA A 267 3.49 9.87 23.05
CA ALA A 267 4.63 9.07 23.48
C ALA A 267 5.89 9.93 23.63
N TRP A 268 6.77 9.58 24.57
CA TRP A 268 8.04 10.26 24.82
C TRP A 268 9.16 9.26 25.18
N ILE A 269 10.43 9.69 25.14
CA ILE A 269 11.60 8.84 25.42
C ILE A 269 12.56 9.55 26.36
N ASP A 270 13.07 8.84 27.37
CA ASP A 270 14.23 9.26 28.17
C ASP A 270 15.52 9.10 27.36
N SER A 271 15.69 9.92 26.31
CA SER A 271 16.78 9.77 25.34
C SER A 271 18.18 9.84 25.96
N ALA A 272 18.32 10.42 27.17
CA ALA A 272 19.57 10.45 27.92
C ALA A 272 20.09 9.04 28.29
N GLU A 273 19.17 8.09 28.49
CA GLU A 273 19.46 6.72 28.92
C GLU A 273 19.52 5.74 27.72
N CYS A 274 19.52 6.25 26.49
CA CYS A 274 19.46 5.43 25.28
C CYS A 274 20.79 4.72 24.99
N THR A 275 20.71 3.40 24.78
CA THR A 275 21.86 2.53 24.46
C THR A 275 21.99 2.18 22.98
N ALA A 276 21.21 2.81 22.10
CA ALA A 276 21.27 2.64 20.63
C ALA A 276 21.18 1.17 20.15
N CYS A 277 20.26 0.38 20.73
CA CYS A 277 20.05 -1.03 20.38
C CYS A 277 19.28 -1.30 19.07
N ASP A 278 18.82 -0.25 18.38
CA ASP A 278 18.07 -0.27 17.11
C ASP A 278 16.69 -0.93 17.12
N GLU A 279 16.23 -1.48 18.25
CA GLU A 279 14.95 -2.19 18.31
C GLU A 279 13.76 -1.27 17.96
N CYS A 280 13.70 -0.07 18.53
CA CYS A 280 12.59 0.87 18.29
C CYS A 280 12.55 1.40 16.84
N THR A 281 13.70 1.73 16.26
CA THR A 281 13.81 2.25 14.89
C THR A 281 13.53 1.16 13.84
N LYS A 282 13.87 -0.11 14.12
CA LYS A 282 13.49 -1.27 13.30
C LYS A 282 12.00 -1.59 13.38
N ILE A 283 11.36 -1.35 14.53
CA ILE A 283 9.91 -1.56 14.69
C ILE A 283 9.13 -0.55 13.86
N ASN A 284 9.44 0.75 14.00
CA ASN A 284 8.77 1.78 13.21
C ASN A 284 9.63 3.05 13.09
N SER A 285 10.35 3.19 11.98
CA SER A 285 11.20 4.34 11.66
C SER A 285 10.43 5.63 11.35
N LYS A 286 9.11 5.56 11.15
CA LYS A 286 8.23 6.74 11.03
C LYS A 286 7.95 7.36 12.39
N ILE A 287 8.02 6.57 13.47
CA ILE A 287 7.82 7.03 14.86
C ILE A 287 9.16 7.34 15.53
N PHE A 288 10.12 6.41 15.43
CA PHE A 288 11.40 6.46 16.14
C PHE A 288 12.55 6.74 15.18
N VAL A 289 13.36 7.76 15.48
CA VAL A 289 14.61 8.05 14.75
C VAL A 289 15.74 8.31 15.74
N TYR A 290 16.98 8.29 15.27
CA TYR A 290 18.11 8.72 16.08
C TYR A 290 18.40 10.21 15.85
N ASP A 291 18.75 10.91 16.93
CA ASP A 291 19.37 12.22 16.86
C ASP A 291 20.84 12.14 16.43
N ASP A 292 21.49 13.30 16.26
CA ASP A 292 22.91 13.40 15.85
C ASP A 292 23.88 12.73 16.85
N LYS A 293 23.43 12.45 18.08
CA LYS A 293 24.21 11.77 19.13
C LYS A 293 23.86 10.28 19.26
N LYS A 294 23.15 9.71 18.28
CA LYS A 294 22.67 8.32 18.27
C LYS A 294 21.74 7.96 19.44
N ARG A 295 20.90 8.89 19.89
CA ARG A 295 19.87 8.66 20.91
C ARG A 295 18.50 8.63 20.27
N ALA A 296 17.69 7.63 20.64
CA ALA A 296 16.35 7.48 20.08
C ALA A 296 15.47 8.66 20.50
N ILE A 297 14.80 9.29 19.53
CA ILE A 297 13.82 10.36 19.71
C ILE A 297 12.55 10.02 18.93
N ILE A 298 11.43 10.62 19.33
CA ILE A 298 10.17 10.47 18.61
C ILE A 298 10.06 11.55 17.54
N LYS A 299 10.05 11.12 16.28
CA LYS A 299 9.83 11.99 15.12
C LYS A 299 8.36 12.34 14.95
N ASN A 300 7.49 11.33 15.06
CA ASN A 300 6.05 11.50 14.92
C ASN A 300 5.30 10.48 15.80
N PRO A 301 4.67 10.89 16.92
CA PRO A 301 3.91 9.99 17.79
C PRO A 301 2.63 9.43 17.12
N LYS A 302 2.23 9.99 15.96
CA LYS A 302 1.14 9.51 15.10
C LYS A 302 1.64 8.80 13.83
N GLY A 303 2.93 8.49 13.75
CA GLY A 303 3.57 7.89 12.55
C GLY A 303 3.23 6.42 12.28
N GLY A 304 2.41 5.79 13.13
CA GLY A 304 1.99 4.39 13.01
C GLY A 304 1.01 4.00 14.13
N PRO A 305 0.59 2.72 14.19
CA PRO A 305 -0.35 2.22 15.21
C PRO A 305 0.26 2.27 16.62
N PHE A 306 -0.59 2.45 17.63
CA PHE A 306 -0.20 2.46 19.05
C PHE A 306 0.51 1.16 19.45
N LYS A 307 0.14 0.03 18.85
CA LYS A 307 0.81 -1.27 19.01
C LYS A 307 2.32 -1.20 18.74
N ASP A 308 2.79 -0.39 17.80
CA ASP A 308 4.22 -0.28 17.49
C ASP A 308 4.97 0.47 18.58
N ILE A 309 4.34 1.48 19.18
CA ILE A 309 4.87 2.22 20.33
C ILE A 309 4.95 1.30 21.56
N VAL A 310 3.89 0.54 21.84
CA VAL A 310 3.86 -0.44 22.94
C VAL A 310 4.91 -1.54 22.74
N LYS A 311 5.04 -2.08 21.51
CA LYS A 311 6.08 -3.06 21.19
C LYS A 311 7.49 -2.48 21.35
N ALA A 312 7.71 -1.23 20.96
CA ALA A 312 9.00 -0.56 21.12
C ALA A 312 9.36 -0.40 22.59
N ALA A 313 8.40 -0.03 23.45
CA ALA A 313 8.58 0.02 24.90
C ALA A 313 8.91 -1.36 25.50
N GLU A 314 8.22 -2.42 25.06
CA GLU A 314 8.49 -3.78 25.53
C GLU A 314 9.85 -4.33 25.12
N LYS A 315 10.30 -3.98 23.91
CA LYS A 315 11.58 -4.43 23.36
C LYS A 315 12.77 -3.55 23.71
N CYS A 316 12.53 -2.38 24.32
CA CYS A 316 13.60 -1.50 24.75
C CYS A 316 14.39 -2.15 25.92
N PRO A 317 15.68 -2.47 25.76
CA PRO A 317 16.47 -3.15 26.80
C PRO A 317 16.55 -2.37 28.12
N VAL A 318 16.53 -1.05 28.03
CA VAL A 318 16.60 -0.10 29.15
C VAL A 318 15.24 0.49 29.52
N LYS A 319 14.15 0.11 28.83
CA LYS A 319 12.76 0.53 29.10
C LYS A 319 12.56 2.05 29.20
N ILE A 320 13.15 2.80 28.27
CA ILE A 320 13.12 4.28 28.26
C ILE A 320 12.03 4.88 27.37
N ILE A 321 11.15 4.06 26.79
CA ILE A 321 10.12 4.50 25.84
C ILE A 321 8.77 4.46 26.56
N HIS A 322 8.12 5.62 26.61
CA HIS A 322 6.85 5.80 27.30
C HIS A 322 5.71 5.96 26.29
N PRO A 323 4.79 4.99 26.15
CA PRO A 323 3.83 4.99 25.05
C PRO A 323 2.76 6.09 25.08
N GLY A 324 2.48 6.70 26.23
CA GLY A 324 1.39 7.67 26.35
C GLY A 324 0.03 7.04 26.05
N THR A 325 -0.85 7.78 25.37
CA THR A 325 -2.20 7.32 24.99
C THR A 325 -2.32 7.06 23.48
N PRO A 326 -3.23 6.19 23.04
CA PRO A 326 -3.44 5.92 21.62
C PRO A 326 -3.96 7.12 20.84
N ALA A 327 -3.35 7.41 19.69
CA ALA A 327 -3.81 8.43 18.76
C ALA A 327 -5.07 8.02 17.99
N ASN A 328 -5.29 6.71 17.82
CA ASN A 328 -6.46 6.14 17.16
C ASN A 328 -7.32 5.35 18.16
N PRO A 329 -8.47 5.91 18.61
CA PRO A 329 -9.38 5.22 19.53
C PRO A 329 -9.98 3.92 18.98
N ASN A 330 -9.93 3.70 17.66
CA ASN A 330 -10.52 2.55 16.99
C ASN A 330 -9.49 1.44 16.65
N GLU A 331 -8.29 1.47 17.25
CA GLU A 331 -7.26 0.47 16.99
C GLU A 331 -7.68 -0.94 17.49
N LYS A 332 -7.44 -1.97 16.68
CA LYS A 332 -7.83 -3.35 17.03
C LYS A 332 -7.08 -3.84 18.27
N GLY A 333 -7.83 -4.23 19.29
CA GLY A 333 -7.27 -4.74 20.55
C GLY A 333 -6.73 -3.65 21.47
N LEU A 334 -7.21 -2.40 21.32
CA LEU A 334 -6.73 -1.24 22.05
C LEU A 334 -6.75 -1.42 23.57
N ASP A 335 -7.80 -1.99 24.15
CA ASP A 335 -7.86 -2.24 25.60
C ASP A 335 -6.70 -3.11 26.11
N LYS A 336 -6.26 -4.09 25.31
CA LYS A 336 -5.11 -4.94 25.64
C LYS A 336 -3.79 -4.19 25.49
N LEU A 337 -3.70 -3.27 24.52
CA LEU A 337 -2.53 -2.45 24.29
C LEU A 337 -2.36 -1.39 25.38
N ILE A 338 -3.43 -0.73 25.81
CA ILE A 338 -3.43 0.22 26.94
C ILE A 338 -2.94 -0.48 28.22
N LYS A 339 -3.50 -1.64 28.56
CA LYS A 339 -3.06 -2.44 29.72
C LYS A 339 -1.58 -2.86 29.66
N ARG A 340 -1.02 -3.05 28.46
CA ARG A 340 0.40 -3.37 28.28
C ARG A 340 1.26 -2.11 28.41
N ALA A 341 0.78 -0.98 27.90
CA ALA A 341 1.43 0.32 27.98
C ALA A 341 1.56 0.84 29.42
N GLU A 342 0.61 0.54 30.31
CA GLU A 342 0.62 0.96 31.73
C GLU A 342 1.91 0.64 32.48
N LYS A 343 2.64 -0.41 32.08
CA LYS A 343 3.92 -0.82 32.70
C LYS A 343 5.10 0.08 32.31
N TYR A 344 4.89 0.98 31.37
CA TYR A 344 5.88 1.82 30.72
C TYR A 344 5.39 3.28 30.63
N GLN A 345 4.51 3.72 31.54
CA GLN A 345 4.05 5.12 31.61
C GLN A 345 4.96 5.98 32.48
#